data_AF-A0A832SXJ9-F1
#
_entry.id   AF-A0A832SXJ9-F1
#
_cell.length_a   1.000
_cell.length_b   1.000
_cell.length_c   1.000
_cell.angle_alpha   90.00
_cell.angle_beta   90.00
_cell.angle_gamma   90.00
#
_symmetry.space_group_name_H-M   'P 1'
#
loop_
_entity.id
_entity.type
_entity.pdbx_description
1 polymer ?
#
loop_
_entity_poly.entity_id
_entity_poly.type
_entity_poly.pdbx_seq_one_letter_code
_entity_poly.pdbx_strand_id
1 'polypeptide(L)'
;MTAIKGKRRLFIAVDVSGSRYHIDNIDKSIPARFMCPYCSQEVIPKQGEKNIWHFAHKDQVCEHLLKMGIDDGENAKLDFKAQPSISVSDIDIGSSSSKFLCVKCKKTFNKEFGKKWDSTEYICNGCFNSL
;
A
#
# COMPACT_ATOMS: atom_id res chain seq x y z
N MET A 1 -2.75 20.08 33.27
CA MET A 1 -2.02 19.19 32.35
C MET A 1 -2.90 18.98 31.13
N THR A 2 -2.70 19.78 30.09
CA THR A 2 -3.57 19.79 28.90
C THR A 2 -3.17 18.60 28.03
N ALA A 3 -4.02 17.58 27.94
CA ALA A 3 -3.82 16.47 27.04
C ALA A 3 -3.69 17.01 25.61
N ILE A 4 -2.49 16.92 25.05
CA ILE A 4 -2.24 17.25 23.64
C ILE A 4 -2.96 16.15 22.85
N LYS A 5 -4.22 16.39 22.50
CA LYS A 5 -5.01 15.51 21.64
C LYS A 5 -4.42 15.62 20.24
N GLY A 6 -3.53 14.68 19.89
CA GLY A 6 -3.08 14.52 18.52
C GLY A 6 -4.27 14.29 17.59
N LYS A 7 -4.41 15.12 16.55
CA LYS A 7 -5.46 15.07 15.52
C LYS A 7 -4.99 14.38 14.24
N ARG A 8 -3.89 13.63 14.25
CA ARG A 8 -3.40 12.86 13.11
C ARG A 8 -4.32 11.71 12.78
N ARG A 9 -4.60 11.58 11.48
CA ARG A 9 -5.35 10.47 10.90
C ARG A 9 -4.38 9.41 10.39
N LEU A 10 -4.15 8.36 11.18
CA LEU A 10 -3.36 7.20 10.77
C LEU A 10 -4.29 6.19 10.07
N PHE A 11 -4.12 5.92 8.79
CA PHE A 11 -4.99 4.97 8.06
C PHE A 11 -4.47 3.53 8.05
N ILE A 12 -3.21 3.34 8.45
CA ILE A 12 -2.53 2.04 8.45
C ILE A 12 -1.97 1.76 9.83
N ALA A 13 -2.21 0.56 10.34
CA ALA A 13 -1.59 0.04 11.54
C ALA A 13 -0.95 -1.33 11.28
N VAL A 14 -0.16 -1.83 12.23
CA VAL A 14 0.44 -3.17 12.19
C VAL A 14 -0.03 -4.02 13.36
N ASP A 15 -0.06 -5.34 13.23
CA ASP A 15 -0.24 -6.25 14.36
C ASP A 15 1.12 -6.56 15.05
N VAL A 16 1.08 -7.42 16.07
CA VAL A 16 2.27 -7.94 16.77
C VAL A 16 3.21 -8.74 15.87
N SER A 17 2.72 -9.25 14.74
CA SER A 17 3.48 -10.01 13.75
C SER A 17 4.12 -9.09 12.69
N GLY A 18 3.81 -7.80 12.71
CA GLY A 18 4.23 -6.82 11.70
C GLY A 18 3.37 -6.79 10.44
N SER A 19 2.25 -7.53 10.41
CA SER A 19 1.29 -7.52 9.30
C SER A 19 0.57 -6.18 9.24
N ARG A 20 0.37 -5.63 8.04
CA ARG A 20 -0.22 -4.30 7.84
C ARG A 20 -1.73 -4.38 7.62
N TYR A 21 -2.44 -3.43 8.21
CA TYR A 21 -3.89 -3.33 8.14
C TYR A 21 -4.31 -1.90 7.78
N HIS A 22 -5.11 -1.77 6.72
CA HIS A 22 -5.79 -0.51 6.40
C HIS A 22 -7.10 -0.43 7.17
N ILE A 23 -7.45 0.76 7.66
CA ILE A 23 -8.64 0.99 8.51
C ILE A 23 -9.96 0.56 7.84
N ASP A 24 -10.03 0.63 6.51
CA ASP A 24 -11.20 0.21 5.75
C ASP A 24 -11.32 -1.32 5.64
N ASN A 25 -10.19 -2.05 5.74
CA ASN A 25 -10.10 -3.49 5.52
C ASN A 25 -10.11 -4.29 6.83
N ILE A 26 -10.32 -3.64 7.97
CA ILE A 26 -10.46 -4.33 9.26
C ILE A 26 -11.92 -4.43 9.67
N ASP A 27 -12.21 -5.55 10.32
CA ASP A 27 -13.42 -5.67 11.12
C ASP A 27 -13.23 -4.84 12.41
N LYS A 28 -13.99 -3.75 12.48
CA LYS A 28 -13.93 -2.77 13.58
C LYS A 28 -14.68 -3.26 14.82
N SER A 29 -15.43 -4.36 14.70
CA SER A 29 -16.15 -5.00 15.81
C SER A 29 -15.27 -5.97 16.61
N ILE A 30 -14.12 -6.37 16.06
CA ILE A 30 -13.20 -7.29 16.71
C ILE A 30 -12.18 -6.50 17.54
N PRO A 31 -11.94 -6.87 18.82
CA PRO A 31 -10.88 -6.29 19.63
C PRO A 31 -9.51 -6.81 19.15
N ALA A 32 -9.03 -6.28 18.03
CA ALA A 32 -7.69 -6.53 17.53
C ALA A 32 -6.70 -5.49 18.08
N ARG A 33 -5.52 -5.96 18.49
CA ARG A 33 -4.43 -5.11 18.96
C ARG A 33 -3.64 -4.58 17.77
N PHE A 34 -3.90 -3.33 17.42
CA PHE A 34 -3.17 -2.62 16.38
C PHE A 34 -2.09 -1.73 16.99
N MET A 35 -0.96 -1.63 16.32
CA MET A 35 0.21 -0.86 16.71
C MET A 35 0.47 0.22 15.67
N CYS A 36 0.84 1.41 16.15
CA CYS A 36 1.32 2.49 15.33
C CYS A 36 2.61 2.04 14.67
N PRO A 37 2.70 2.09 13.34
CA PRO A 37 3.87 1.56 12.65
C PRO A 37 5.11 2.48 12.81
N TYR A 38 4.96 3.68 13.36
CA TYR A 38 6.05 4.65 13.57
C TYR A 38 6.67 4.63 14.97
N CYS A 39 5.84 4.51 16.01
CA CYS A 39 6.30 4.52 17.40
C CYS A 39 6.08 3.19 18.12
N SER A 40 5.48 2.20 17.43
CA SER A 40 5.17 0.88 17.98
C SER A 40 4.24 0.89 19.20
N GLN A 41 3.55 2.01 19.46
CA GLN A 41 2.56 2.12 20.53
C GLN A 41 1.17 1.69 20.05
N GLU A 42 0.33 1.23 20.97
CA GLU A 42 -1.02 0.75 20.65
C GLU A 42 -1.91 1.88 20.08
N VAL A 43 -2.68 1.53 19.05
CA VAL A 43 -3.66 2.41 18.41
C VAL A 43 -5.01 1.71 18.27
N ILE A 44 -6.08 2.48 18.31
CA ILE A 44 -7.45 1.99 18.21
C ILE A 44 -8.15 2.58 16.97
N PRO A 45 -8.99 1.80 16.28
CA PRO A 45 -9.84 2.35 15.23
C PRO A 45 -10.86 3.32 15.85
N LYS A 46 -10.91 4.54 15.31
CA LYS A 46 -11.81 5.59 15.76
C LYS A 46 -12.40 6.32 14.57
N GLN A 47 -13.68 6.66 14.66
CA GLN A 47 -14.33 7.53 13.68
C GLN A 47 -14.19 8.99 14.13
N GLY A 48 -13.59 9.81 13.28
CA GLY A 48 -13.44 11.24 13.52
C GLY A 48 -14.70 12.04 13.19
N GLU A 49 -14.67 13.35 13.45
CA GLU A 49 -15.82 14.28 13.27
C GLU A 49 -16.34 14.35 11.83
N LYS A 50 -15.49 14.09 10.83
CA LYS A 50 -15.85 14.06 9.41
C LYS A 50 -16.30 12.67 8.93
N ASN A 51 -16.75 11.78 9.82
CA ASN A 51 -17.09 10.38 9.54
C ASN A 51 -15.94 9.53 8.96
N ILE A 52 -14.70 10.02 9.03
CA ILE A 52 -13.52 9.31 8.51
C ILE A 52 -12.96 8.42 9.62
N TRP A 53 -12.87 7.12 9.33
CA TRP A 53 -12.20 6.17 10.19
C TRP A 53 -10.68 6.33 10.09
N HIS A 54 -10.01 6.28 11.24
CA HIS A 54 -8.55 6.23 11.33
C HIS A 54 -8.15 5.52 12.62
N PHE A 55 -6.93 5.01 12.66
CA PHE A 55 -6.27 4.61 13.88
C PHE A 55 -5.86 5.84 14.69
N ALA A 56 -6.16 5.85 15.98
CA ALA A 56 -5.82 6.89 16.91
C ALA A 56 -5.09 6.31 18.11
N HIS A 57 -4.09 7.04 18.62
CA HIS A 57 -3.55 6.75 19.94
C HIS A 57 -4.61 7.12 20.99
N LYS A 58 -4.77 6.29 22.02
CA LYS A 58 -5.86 6.44 22.98
C LYS A 58 -5.74 7.74 23.79
N ASP A 59 -4.58 7.97 24.40
CA ASP A 59 -4.38 9.04 25.39
C ASP A 59 -3.05 9.81 25.23
N GLN A 60 -2.32 9.56 24.15
CA GLN A 60 -0.97 10.10 23.96
C GLN A 60 -0.71 10.56 22.52
N VAL A 61 0.19 11.53 22.38
CA VAL A 61 0.72 11.91 21.05
C VAL A 61 1.68 10.81 20.59
N CYS A 62 1.71 10.57 19.27
CA CYS A 62 2.68 9.68 18.68
C CYS A 62 4.11 10.13 19.01
N GLU A 63 4.89 9.30 19.69
CA GLU A 63 6.27 9.62 20.08
C GLU A 63 7.17 9.95 18.88
N HIS A 64 6.91 9.34 17.73
CA HIS A 64 7.62 9.67 16.50
C HIS A 64 7.39 11.13 16.07
N LEU A 65 6.16 11.63 16.22
CA LEU A 65 5.83 13.03 15.89
C LEU A 65 6.44 14.00 16.90
N LEU A 66 6.42 13.65 18.18
CA LEU A 66 7.11 14.41 19.23
C LEU A 66 8.60 14.57 18.90
N LYS A 67 9.26 13.50 18.45
CA LYS A 67 10.68 13.53 18.04
C LYS A 67 10.94 14.37 16.79
N MET A 68 9.98 14.48 15.89
CA MET A 68 10.12 15.27 14.65
C MET A 68 9.78 16.76 14.85
N GLY A 69 9.30 17.17 16.03
CA GLY A 69 8.87 18.54 16.26
C GLY A 69 7.69 18.97 15.37
N ILE A 70 6.93 18.01 14.85
CA ILE A 70 5.78 18.24 13.98
C ILE A 70 4.56 18.47 14.88
N ASP A 71 3.98 19.67 14.79
CA ASP A 71 2.67 19.94 15.38
C ASP A 71 1.60 19.14 14.63
N ASP A 72 0.74 18.45 15.37
CA ASP A 72 -0.19 17.42 14.86
C ASP A 72 -1.44 18.04 14.22
N GLY A 73 -1.22 19.03 13.35
CA GLY A 73 -2.25 19.73 12.59
C GLY A 73 -2.93 18.83 11.55
N GLU A 74 -4.14 19.21 11.14
CA GLU A 74 -5.16 18.41 10.42
C GLU A 74 -4.72 17.80 9.05
N ASN A 75 -3.45 17.90 8.65
CA ASN A 75 -2.94 17.48 7.35
C ASN A 75 -1.62 16.70 7.39
N ALA A 76 -1.16 16.20 8.55
CA ALA A 76 0.01 15.32 8.62
C ALA A 76 -0.29 13.91 8.06
N LYS A 77 -0.42 13.79 6.73
CA LYS A 77 -0.29 12.53 6.01
C LYS A 77 1.19 12.14 6.03
N LEU A 78 1.56 11.28 6.98
CA LEU A 78 2.79 10.51 6.84
C LEU A 78 2.43 9.26 6.06
N ASP A 79 2.67 9.31 4.75
CA ASP A 79 2.69 8.13 3.89
C ASP A 79 3.79 7.21 4.42
N PHE A 80 3.37 6.10 5.03
CA PHE A 80 4.29 5.04 5.42
C PHE A 80 5.03 4.65 4.15
N LYS A 81 6.38 4.77 4.12
CA LYS A 81 7.24 4.54 2.95
C LYS A 81 6.50 3.63 1.98
N ALA A 82 5.95 4.26 0.94
CA ALA A 82 5.21 3.56 -0.08
C ALA A 82 6.02 2.31 -0.39
N GLN A 83 5.36 1.15 -0.45
CA GLN A 83 5.95 0.07 -1.25
C GLN A 83 6.47 0.73 -2.53
N PRO A 84 7.72 0.44 -2.94
CA PRO A 84 8.39 1.16 -4.04
C PRO A 84 7.33 1.37 -5.10
N SER A 85 7.01 2.63 -5.39
CA SER A 85 5.88 3.01 -6.23
C SER A 85 5.93 2.12 -7.45
N ILE A 86 5.08 1.10 -7.48
CA ILE A 86 4.96 0.21 -8.61
C ILE A 86 4.48 1.16 -9.68
N SER A 87 5.34 1.40 -10.67
CA SER A 87 5.00 2.32 -11.72
C SER A 87 3.72 1.80 -12.34
N VAL A 88 2.81 2.65 -12.79
CA VAL A 88 1.63 2.16 -13.53
C VAL A 88 2.07 1.34 -14.76
N SER A 89 3.33 1.51 -15.19
CA SER A 89 4.07 0.64 -16.13
C SER A 89 4.11 -0.84 -15.77
N ASP A 90 4.00 -1.19 -14.49
CA ASP A 90 4.08 -2.55 -13.95
C ASP A 90 2.67 -3.15 -13.69
N ILE A 91 1.61 -2.39 -13.94
CA ILE A 91 0.22 -2.86 -13.89
C ILE A 91 -0.18 -3.29 -15.30
N ASP A 92 0.00 -4.57 -15.61
CA ASP A 92 -0.42 -5.14 -16.89
C ASP A 92 -1.93 -5.45 -16.88
N ILE A 93 -2.75 -4.39 -17.02
CA ILE A 93 -4.17 -4.50 -17.37
C ILE A 93 -4.26 -4.22 -18.88
N GLY A 94 -4.02 -5.27 -19.66
CA GLY A 94 -4.02 -5.18 -21.11
C GLY A 94 -5.35 -4.69 -21.69
N SER A 95 -5.26 -3.76 -22.66
CA SER A 95 -6.20 -3.68 -23.80
C SER A 95 -5.72 -2.88 -25.01
N SER A 96 -4.61 -2.13 -24.95
CA SER A 96 -4.11 -1.38 -26.14
C SER A 96 -2.59 -1.40 -26.31
N SER A 97 -1.92 -2.45 -25.87
CA SER A 97 -0.48 -2.59 -26.06
C SER A 97 -0.20 -3.35 -27.34
N SER A 98 0.42 -2.68 -28.32
CA SER A 98 1.08 -3.31 -29.48
C SER A 98 2.24 -4.22 -29.07
N LYS A 99 2.38 -4.52 -27.77
CA LYS A 99 3.48 -5.23 -27.14
C LYS A 99 2.96 -6.45 -26.38
N PHE A 100 3.77 -7.50 -26.29
CA PHE A 100 3.49 -8.72 -25.54
C PHE A 100 4.74 -9.17 -24.77
N LEU A 101 4.54 -9.94 -23.72
CA LEU A 101 5.61 -10.60 -22.97
C LEU A 101 5.85 -12.01 -23.52
N CYS A 102 7.07 -12.31 -23.97
CA CYS A 102 7.40 -13.65 -24.45
C CYS A 102 7.42 -14.67 -23.30
N VAL A 103 6.66 -15.75 -23.44
CA VAL A 103 6.57 -16.82 -22.42
C VAL A 103 7.91 -17.47 -22.05
N LYS A 104 8.86 -17.55 -23.00
CA LYS A 104 10.16 -18.20 -22.82
C LYS A 104 11.23 -17.28 -22.25
N CYS A 105 11.52 -16.16 -22.91
CA CYS A 105 12.62 -15.27 -22.50
C CYS A 105 12.19 -14.14 -21.55
N LYS A 106 10.89 -14.02 -21.24
CA LYS A 106 10.32 -12.97 -20.36
C LYS A 106 10.70 -11.54 -20.77
N LYS A 107 11.00 -11.34 -22.05
CA LYS A 107 11.24 -10.02 -22.65
C LYS A 107 9.98 -9.53 -23.36
N THR A 108 9.80 -8.23 -23.40
CA THR A 108 8.67 -7.57 -24.05
C THR A 108 9.00 -7.25 -25.51
N PHE A 109 8.12 -7.60 -26.44
CA PHE A 109 8.28 -7.40 -27.89
C PHE A 109 7.00 -6.82 -28.49
N ASN A 110 7.07 -6.25 -29.70
CA ASN A 110 5.86 -5.85 -30.42
C ASN A 110 5.11 -7.07 -30.96
N LYS A 111 3.78 -7.09 -30.84
CA LYS A 111 2.87 -8.17 -31.30
C LYS A 111 3.01 -8.46 -32.79
N GLU A 112 3.41 -7.48 -33.61
CA GLU A 112 3.73 -7.68 -35.02
C GLU A 112 4.89 -8.69 -35.25
N PHE A 113 5.79 -8.83 -34.27
CA PHE A 113 6.91 -9.78 -34.28
C PHE A 113 6.69 -10.99 -33.36
N GLY A 114 5.47 -11.14 -32.83
CA GLY A 114 5.08 -12.22 -31.94
C GLY A 114 4.24 -13.28 -32.62
N LYS A 115 4.45 -14.54 -32.24
CA LYS A 115 3.52 -15.63 -32.56
C LYS A 115 2.66 -15.92 -31.35
N LYS A 116 1.35 -16.10 -31.55
CA LYS A 116 0.46 -16.57 -30.50
C LYS A 116 0.86 -18.00 -30.13
N TRP A 117 1.12 -18.24 -28.84
CA TRP A 117 1.58 -19.52 -28.31
C TRP A 117 0.42 -20.33 -27.71
N ASP A 118 -0.39 -19.68 -26.87
CA ASP A 118 -1.60 -20.26 -26.26
C ASP A 118 -2.69 -19.16 -26.14
N SER A 119 -3.88 -19.49 -25.63
CA SER A 119 -5.12 -18.69 -25.67
C SER A 119 -4.92 -17.19 -25.40
N THR A 120 -4.04 -16.84 -24.45
CA THR A 120 -3.67 -15.46 -24.10
C THR A 120 -2.16 -15.19 -24.14
N GLU A 121 -1.36 -16.19 -24.54
CA GLU A 121 0.10 -16.16 -24.44
C GLU A 121 0.78 -15.93 -25.80
N TYR A 122 1.94 -15.29 -25.79
CA TYR A 122 2.71 -15.00 -26.99
C TYR A 122 4.19 -15.40 -26.83
N ILE A 123 4.82 -15.81 -27.93
CA ILE A 123 6.24 -16.15 -28.02
C ILE A 123 6.91 -15.28 -29.08
N CYS A 124 8.16 -14.85 -28.84
CA CYS A 124 8.92 -14.08 -29.83
C CYS A 124 9.53 -15.00 -30.89
N ASN A 125 9.75 -14.47 -32.09
CA ASN A 125 10.32 -15.24 -33.20
C ASN A 125 11.68 -15.90 -32.85
N GLY A 126 12.53 -15.23 -32.07
CA GLY A 126 13.81 -15.82 -31.64
C GLY A 126 13.62 -17.07 -30.78
N CYS A 127 12.75 -17.01 -29.78
CA CYS A 127 12.46 -18.19 -28.96
C CYS A 127 11.69 -19.26 -29.73
N PHE A 128 10.83 -18.87 -30.68
CA PHE A 128 10.09 -19.81 -31.51
C PHE A 128 11.02 -20.60 -32.46
N ASN A 129 12.00 -19.94 -33.07
CA ASN A 129 12.96 -20.57 -33.98
C ASN A 129 14.05 -21.38 -33.25
N SER A 130 14.12 -21.28 -31.92
CA SER A 130 15.02 -22.06 -31.06
C SER A 130 14.30 -23.17 -30.30
N LEU A 131 13.03 -23.44 -30.63
CA LEU A 131 12.32 -24.66 -30.24
C LEU A 131 12.69 -25.81 -31.17
#